data_AF-A0A076HC33-F1
#
_entry.id   AF-A0A076HC33-F1
#
_cell.length_a   1.000
_cell.length_b   1.000
_cell.length_c   1.000
_cell.angle_alpha   90.00
_cell.angle_beta   90.00
_cell.angle_gamma   90.00
#
_symmetry.space_group_name_H-M   'P 1'
#
loop_
_entity.id
_entity.type
_entity.pdbx_description
1 polymer ?
#
loop_
_entity_poly.entity_id
_entity_poly.type
_entity_poly.pdbx_seq_one_letter_code
_entity_poly.pdbx_strand_id
1 'polypeptide(L)'
;MTRNSIAELAPMPEETTAVDVTAISVRENGSFQQSVECRGIRSTSDFPRDISGLSPEQVEHHYKAMRNSHASLMRSRGQLQRRSREFSEARLNFLNTLKTYEERLVAIGDEKAEAMQMAKEMHHELEAFESKQQALDQLLKDLEVAKEGAGFWSILQITQLIDRMKLLLRGSN
;
A
#
# COMPACT_ATOMS: atom_id res chain seq x y z
N MET A 1 -17.56 -37.35 32.34
CA MET A 1 -16.29 -37.99 31.93
C MET A 1 -15.78 -37.25 30.71
N THR A 2 -15.08 -36.11 30.89
CA THR A 2 -13.62 -36.00 30.90
C THR A 2 -12.95 -36.59 29.65
N ARG A 3 -12.51 -35.73 28.72
CA ARG A 3 -11.10 -35.32 28.65
C ARG A 3 -10.90 -34.20 27.62
N ASN A 4 -10.30 -33.13 28.13
CA ASN A 4 -9.61 -32.10 27.38
C ASN A 4 -8.50 -32.74 26.52
N SER A 5 -8.33 -32.27 25.30
CA SER A 5 -7.06 -32.39 24.60
C SER A 5 -6.69 -31.02 24.05
N ILE A 6 -5.62 -30.49 24.62
CA ILE A 6 -4.97 -29.23 24.32
C ILE A 6 -4.48 -29.30 22.87
N ALA A 7 -4.98 -28.41 22.01
CA ALA A 7 -4.40 -28.20 20.70
C ALA A 7 -3.15 -27.35 20.87
N GLU A 8 -2.05 -28.02 20.59
CA GLU A 8 -0.66 -27.60 20.57
C GLU A 8 -0.46 -26.32 19.72
N LEU A 9 0.13 -25.32 20.37
CA LEU A 9 0.50 -24.03 19.81
C LEU A 9 1.63 -24.26 18.77
N ALA A 10 1.29 -24.25 17.48
CA ALA A 10 2.30 -24.27 16.43
C ALA A 10 3.01 -22.90 16.37
N PRO A 11 4.36 -22.84 16.33
CA PRO A 11 5.08 -21.58 16.24
C PRO A 11 4.93 -20.97 14.85
N MET A 12 4.58 -19.68 14.83
CA MET A 12 4.53 -18.82 13.65
C MET A 12 5.89 -18.80 12.94
N PRO A 13 5.94 -18.89 11.59
CA PRO A 13 7.17 -18.60 10.87
C PRO A 13 7.47 -17.10 10.95
N GLU A 14 8.58 -16.73 11.61
CA GLU A 14 9.20 -15.41 11.49
C GLU A 14 9.80 -15.25 10.09
N GLU A 15 8.99 -14.80 9.13
CA GLU A 15 9.51 -14.22 7.87
C GLU A 15 9.73 -12.72 8.06
N THR A 16 10.85 -12.37 8.69
CA THR A 16 11.49 -11.07 8.51
C THR A 16 12.02 -10.96 7.09
N THR A 17 11.14 -10.62 6.15
CA THR A 17 11.57 -10.00 4.89
C THR A 17 11.83 -8.52 5.18
N ALA A 18 13.03 -8.25 5.70
CA ALA A 18 13.60 -6.92 5.62
C ALA A 18 13.74 -6.58 4.14
N VAL A 19 12.77 -5.83 3.60
CA VAL A 19 12.93 -5.19 2.30
C VAL A 19 13.96 -4.09 2.52
N ASP A 20 15.20 -4.40 2.17
CA ASP A 20 16.33 -3.48 2.14
C ASP A 20 16.07 -2.41 1.08
N VAL A 21 15.41 -1.32 1.49
CA VAL A 21 15.21 -0.10 0.69
C VAL A 21 16.50 0.72 0.75
N THR A 22 17.61 0.15 0.27
CA THR A 22 18.90 0.85 0.25
C THR A 22 19.76 0.47 -0.94
N ALA A 23 19.22 0.57 -2.15
CA ALA A 23 20.04 0.67 -3.37
C ALA A 23 19.28 1.28 -4.55
N ILE A 24 18.65 2.44 -4.38
CA ILE A 24 18.47 3.33 -5.55
C ILE A 24 19.82 4.01 -5.76
N SER A 25 20.72 3.29 -6.44
CA SER A 25 21.90 3.89 -7.05
C SER A 25 21.38 4.89 -8.09
N VAL A 26 21.35 6.16 -7.68
CA VAL A 26 21.26 7.29 -8.59
C VAL A 26 22.47 7.14 -9.51
N ARG A 27 22.26 6.56 -10.69
CA ARG A 27 23.21 6.64 -11.79
C ARG A 27 23.29 8.10 -12.17
N GLU A 28 24.27 8.77 -11.60
CA GLU A 28 24.75 10.08 -12.02
C GLU A 28 24.99 10.06 -13.53
N ASN A 29 24.26 10.92 -14.25
CA ASN A 29 24.67 11.66 -15.44
C ASN A 29 25.67 10.95 -16.38
N GLY A 30 25.37 9.73 -16.79
CA GLY A 30 25.93 9.15 -17.99
C GLY A 30 25.09 9.61 -19.16
N SER A 31 25.57 10.59 -19.93
CA SER A 31 25.01 10.91 -21.24
C SER A 31 24.80 9.62 -22.02
N PHE A 32 23.56 9.18 -22.17
CA PHE A 32 23.16 8.13 -23.10
C PHE A 32 23.35 8.67 -24.53
N GLN A 33 24.60 8.87 -24.95
CA GLN A 33 24.98 8.88 -26.35
C GLN A 33 25.07 7.42 -26.79
N GLN A 34 23.94 6.73 -26.74
CA GLN A 34 23.76 5.60 -27.63
C GLN A 34 23.78 6.26 -29.02
N SER A 35 24.87 6.10 -29.76
CA SER A 35 24.91 6.49 -31.16
C SER A 35 23.83 5.67 -31.84
N VAL A 36 22.65 6.25 -31.99
CA VAL A 36 21.58 5.66 -32.77
C VAL A 36 22.13 5.66 -34.19
N GLU A 37 22.75 4.54 -34.57
CA GLU A 37 23.09 4.27 -35.97
C GLU A 37 21.76 4.32 -36.72
N CYS A 38 21.49 5.45 -37.35
CA CYS A 38 20.36 5.64 -38.25
C CYS A 38 20.62 4.81 -39.51
N ARG A 39 20.57 3.48 -39.39
CA ARG A 39 20.76 2.54 -40.49
C ARG A 39 19.75 2.87 -41.58
N GLY A 40 20.24 3.35 -42.72
CA GLY A 40 19.43 3.68 -43.89
C GLY A 40 19.25 5.18 -44.19
N ILE A 41 19.69 6.10 -43.32
CA ILE A 41 19.77 7.52 -43.66
C ILE A 41 21.19 7.82 -44.12
N ARG A 42 21.36 8.17 -45.40
CA ARG A 42 22.66 8.55 -45.97
C ARG A 42 23.15 9.85 -45.35
N SER A 43 24.44 9.90 -45.05
CA SER A 43 25.06 11.10 -44.53
C SER A 43 25.11 12.18 -45.61
N THR A 44 25.09 13.46 -45.21
CA THR A 44 25.31 14.57 -46.15
C THR A 44 26.72 14.55 -46.76
N SER A 45 27.65 13.82 -46.15
CA SER A 45 28.98 13.55 -46.71
C SER A 45 28.98 12.56 -47.88
N ASP A 46 27.90 11.78 -48.06
CA ASP A 46 27.79 10.79 -49.15
C ASP A 46 27.42 11.43 -50.50
N PHE A 47 27.17 12.74 -50.50
CA PHE A 47 26.78 13.49 -51.69
C PHE A 47 27.91 14.45 -52.10
N PRO A 48 28.26 14.52 -53.40
CA PRO A 48 29.32 15.39 -53.88
C PRO A 48 28.95 16.86 -53.65
N ARG A 49 29.91 17.63 -53.13
CA ARG A 49 29.75 19.08 -52.88
C ARG A 49 29.86 19.91 -54.16
N ASP A 50 30.56 19.38 -55.16
CA ASP A 50 30.74 20.00 -56.46
C ASP A 50 30.24 19.05 -57.56
N ILE A 51 29.55 19.63 -58.55
CA ILE A 51 28.92 18.93 -59.67
C ILE A 51 29.75 18.99 -60.96
N SER A 52 30.81 19.80 -60.97
CA SER A 52 31.58 20.18 -62.17
C SER A 52 32.37 19.03 -62.85
N GLY A 53 32.36 17.82 -62.30
CA GLY A 53 33.01 16.62 -62.87
C GLY A 53 32.11 15.40 -63.04
N LEU A 54 30.79 15.53 -62.85
CA LEU A 54 29.84 14.42 -62.89
C LEU A 54 29.08 14.37 -64.21
N SER A 55 28.77 13.17 -64.71
CA SER A 55 27.88 13.03 -65.86
C SER A 55 26.45 13.44 -65.49
N PRO A 56 25.63 13.89 -66.47
CA PRO A 56 24.23 14.24 -66.21
C PRO A 56 23.43 13.13 -65.50
N GLU A 57 23.68 11.87 -65.86
CA GLU A 57 23.04 10.70 -65.25
C GLU A 57 23.45 10.51 -63.78
N GLN A 58 24.72 10.76 -63.45
CA GLN A 58 25.20 10.70 -62.07
C GLN A 58 24.61 11.82 -61.22
N VAL A 59 24.48 13.02 -61.77
CA VAL A 59 23.83 14.15 -61.10
C VAL A 59 22.36 13.82 -60.82
N GLU A 60 21.63 13.26 -61.78
CA GLU A 60 20.24 12.83 -61.58
C GLU A 60 20.12 11.75 -60.49
N HIS A 61 21.03 10.76 -60.51
CA HIS A 61 21.08 9.71 -59.50
C HIS A 61 21.31 10.29 -58.09
N HIS A 62 22.29 11.17 -57.92
CA HIS A 62 22.56 11.84 -56.65
C HIS A 62 21.38 12.69 -56.17
N TYR A 63 20.71 13.41 -57.08
CA TYR A 63 19.50 14.16 -56.74
C TYR A 63 18.37 13.26 -56.23
N LYS A 64 18.06 12.16 -56.95
CA LYS A 64 17.05 11.18 -56.52
C LYS A 64 17.39 10.57 -55.15
N ALA A 65 18.65 10.19 -54.95
CA ALA A 65 19.12 9.65 -53.68
C ALA A 65 18.99 10.67 -52.52
N MET A 66 19.31 11.93 -52.77
CA MET A 66 19.19 13.01 -51.77
C MET A 66 17.73 13.26 -51.41
N ARG A 67 16.85 13.33 -52.41
CA ARG A 67 15.40 13.49 -52.22
C ARG A 67 14.82 12.35 -51.39
N ASN A 68 15.21 11.10 -51.68
CA ASN A 68 14.76 9.93 -50.94
C ASN A 68 15.27 9.94 -49.48
N SER A 69 16.53 10.33 -49.26
CA SER A 69 17.10 10.48 -47.92
C SER A 69 16.32 11.53 -47.11
N HIS A 70 16.04 12.69 -47.71
CA HIS A 70 15.23 13.75 -47.08
C HIS A 70 13.83 13.27 -46.73
N ALA A 71 13.15 12.56 -47.65
CA ALA A 71 11.81 12.02 -47.39
C ALA A 71 11.81 11.00 -46.24
N SER A 72 12.84 10.16 -46.13
CA SER A 72 12.99 9.21 -45.01
C SER A 72 13.29 9.92 -43.69
N LEU A 73 14.10 10.97 -43.69
CA LEU A 73 14.40 11.77 -42.50
C LEU A 73 13.16 12.51 -41.99
N MET A 74 12.36 13.09 -42.88
CA MET A 74 11.11 13.76 -42.47
C MET A 74 10.11 12.77 -41.87
N ARG A 75 10.02 11.55 -42.41
CA ARG A 75 9.20 10.48 -41.83
C ARG A 75 9.70 10.05 -40.44
N SER A 76 11.00 9.83 -40.28
CA SER A 76 11.57 9.43 -38.98
C SER A 76 11.40 10.53 -37.92
N ARG A 77 11.58 11.80 -38.30
CA ARG A 77 11.30 12.95 -37.43
C ARG A 77 9.84 12.97 -36.97
N GLY A 78 8.90 12.77 -37.89
CA GLY A 78 7.47 12.71 -37.55
C GLY A 78 7.15 11.57 -36.58
N GLN A 79 7.73 10.40 -36.80
CA GLN A 79 7.58 9.25 -35.88
C GLN A 79 8.17 9.54 -34.50
N LEU A 80 9.36 10.15 -34.44
CA LEU A 80 9.99 10.52 -33.17
C LEU A 80 9.14 11.52 -32.39
N GLN A 81 8.60 12.54 -33.06
CA GLN A 81 7.71 13.52 -32.44
C GLN A 81 6.44 12.86 -31.90
N ARG A 82 5.85 11.92 -32.64
CA ARG A 82 4.70 11.15 -32.18
C ARG A 82 5.03 10.33 -30.93
N ARG A 83 6.11 9.52 -30.97
CA ARG A 83 6.51 8.71 -29.82
C ARG A 83 6.85 9.56 -28.60
N SER A 84 7.49 10.71 -28.80
CA SER A 84 7.78 11.65 -27.71
C SER A 84 6.51 12.15 -27.02
N ARG A 85 5.43 12.41 -27.77
CA ARG A 85 4.12 12.76 -27.20
C ARG A 85 3.52 11.58 -26.43
N GLU A 86 3.49 10.40 -27.04
CA GLU A 86 2.97 9.17 -26.40
C GLU A 86 3.71 8.87 -25.07
N PHE A 87 5.04 9.01 -25.04
CA PHE A 87 5.82 8.86 -23.81
C PHE A 87 5.50 9.91 -22.76
N SER A 88 5.25 11.15 -23.17
CA SER A 88 4.91 12.24 -22.25
C SER A 88 3.53 12.03 -21.63
N GLU A 89 2.55 11.57 -22.43
CA GLU A 89 1.22 11.19 -21.97
C GLU A 89 1.26 9.99 -21.02
N ALA A 90 2.01 8.94 -21.39
CA ALA A 90 2.21 7.77 -20.54
C ALA A 90 2.85 8.14 -19.19
N ARG A 91 3.84 9.04 -19.19
CA ARG A 91 4.46 9.55 -17.96
C ARG A 91 3.45 10.27 -17.08
N LEU A 92 2.61 11.12 -17.66
CA LEU A 92 1.59 11.86 -16.93
C LEU A 92 0.53 10.93 -16.33
N ASN A 93 0.08 9.93 -17.08
CA ASN A 93 -0.86 8.92 -16.61
C ASN A 93 -0.27 8.09 -15.46
N PHE A 94 1.00 7.73 -15.55
CA PHE A 94 1.70 7.02 -14.49
C PHE A 94 1.77 7.84 -13.20
N LEU A 95 2.12 9.13 -13.28
CA LEU A 95 2.16 10.03 -12.12
C LEU A 95 0.76 10.20 -11.49
N ASN A 96 -0.29 10.34 -12.29
CA ASN A 96 -1.66 10.41 -11.79
C ASN A 96 -2.07 9.12 -11.06
N THR A 97 -1.67 7.96 -11.60
CA THR A 97 -1.92 6.66 -10.98
C THR A 97 -1.21 6.56 -9.63
N LEU A 98 0.06 6.98 -9.54
CA LEU A 98 0.80 6.98 -8.28
C LEU A 98 0.13 7.87 -7.24
N LYS A 99 -0.28 9.08 -7.61
CA LYS A 99 -1.01 9.99 -6.72
C LYS A 99 -2.30 9.36 -6.21
N THR A 100 -3.03 8.66 -7.09
CA THR A 100 -4.27 7.96 -6.70
C THR A 100 -3.98 6.85 -5.68
N TYR A 101 -2.88 6.11 -5.85
CA TYR A 101 -2.48 5.09 -4.86
C TYR A 101 -2.05 5.70 -3.54
N GLU A 102 -1.34 6.82 -3.55
CA GLU A 102 -0.97 7.57 -2.35
C GLU A 102 -2.22 8.01 -1.57
N GLU A 103 -3.20 8.63 -2.25
CA GLU A 103 -4.47 9.03 -1.64
C GLU A 103 -5.22 7.84 -1.00
N ARG A 104 -5.23 6.68 -1.68
CA ARG A 104 -5.83 5.45 -1.14
C ARG A 104 -5.09 4.91 0.08
N LEU A 105 -3.77 4.99 0.10
CA LEU A 105 -2.97 4.55 1.25
C LEU A 105 -3.24 5.39 2.48
N VAL A 106 -3.41 6.71 2.30
CA VAL A 106 -3.79 7.61 3.40
C VAL A 106 -5.16 7.21 3.94
N ALA A 107 -6.17 7.05 3.09
CA ALA A 107 -7.52 6.64 3.50
C ALA A 107 -7.52 5.30 4.27
N ILE A 108 -6.79 4.29 3.78
CA ILE A 108 -6.65 3.00 4.48
C ILE A 108 -5.95 3.18 5.84
N GLY A 109 -4.98 4.09 5.92
CA GLY A 109 -4.30 4.44 7.17
C GLY A 109 -5.26 5.00 8.21
N ASP A 110 -6.13 5.92 7.80
CA ASP A 110 -7.14 6.54 8.66
C ASP A 110 -8.18 5.51 9.11
N GLU A 111 -8.74 4.71 8.19
CA GLU A 111 -9.68 3.63 8.51
C GLU A 111 -9.07 2.61 9.50
N LYS A 112 -7.79 2.28 9.33
CA LYS A 112 -7.07 1.39 10.25
C LYS A 112 -6.90 2.01 11.63
N ALA A 113 -6.61 3.30 11.72
CA ALA A 113 -6.49 4.01 12.99
C ALA A 113 -7.83 4.04 13.74
N GLU A 114 -8.93 4.31 13.03
CA GLU A 114 -10.29 4.25 13.58
C GLU A 114 -10.64 2.84 14.08
N ALA A 115 -10.36 1.80 13.28
CA ALA A 115 -10.60 0.42 13.67
C ALA A 115 -9.79 0.02 14.92
N MET A 116 -8.52 0.45 15.03
CA MET A 116 -7.73 0.22 16.24
C MET A 116 -8.30 0.95 17.46
N GLN A 117 -8.79 2.17 17.27
CA GLN A 117 -9.37 2.94 18.36
C GLN A 117 -10.66 2.26 18.88
N MET A 118 -11.54 1.84 17.96
CA MET A 118 -12.72 1.06 18.30
C MET A 118 -12.37 -0.25 19.02
N ALA A 119 -11.36 -0.98 18.53
CA ALA A 119 -10.92 -2.21 19.18
C ALA A 119 -10.40 -1.97 20.61
N LYS A 120 -9.69 -0.86 20.84
CA LYS A 120 -9.27 -0.46 22.19
C LYS A 120 -10.47 -0.16 23.08
N GLU A 121 -11.43 0.62 22.60
CA GLU A 121 -12.64 0.97 23.37
C GLU A 121 -13.42 -0.29 23.75
N MET A 122 -13.65 -1.20 22.79
CA MET A 122 -14.28 -2.50 23.06
C MET A 122 -13.48 -3.33 24.07
N HIS A 123 -12.16 -3.30 24.02
CA HIS A 123 -11.33 -4.02 25.00
C HIS A 123 -11.53 -3.47 26.42
N HIS A 124 -11.55 -2.15 26.60
CA HIS A 124 -11.81 -1.53 27.90
C HIS A 124 -13.23 -1.84 28.39
N GLU A 125 -14.22 -1.88 27.50
CA GLU A 125 -15.58 -2.29 27.85
C GLU A 125 -15.65 -3.74 28.32
N LEU A 126 -14.91 -4.65 27.66
CA LEU A 126 -14.80 -6.05 28.06
C LEU A 126 -14.12 -6.20 29.42
N GLU A 127 -13.05 -5.46 29.70
CA GLU A 127 -12.40 -5.46 31.02
C GLU A 127 -13.35 -4.96 32.12
N ALA A 128 -14.11 -3.90 31.83
CA ALA A 128 -15.11 -3.38 32.75
C ALA A 128 -16.24 -4.41 32.98
N PHE A 129 -16.65 -5.14 31.95
CA PHE A 129 -17.62 -6.22 32.06
C PHE A 129 -17.09 -7.40 32.89
N GLU A 130 -15.84 -7.81 32.67
CA GLU A 130 -15.19 -8.88 33.44
C GLU A 130 -15.09 -8.49 34.92
N SER A 131 -14.68 -7.26 35.23
CA SER A 131 -14.64 -6.75 36.60
C SER A 131 -16.03 -6.80 37.28
N LYS A 132 -17.08 -6.40 36.55
CA LYS A 132 -18.47 -6.51 37.04
C LYS A 132 -18.87 -7.96 37.29
N GLN A 133 -18.50 -8.87 36.39
CA GLN A 133 -18.80 -10.29 36.53
C GLN A 133 -18.09 -10.88 37.75
N GLN A 134 -16.81 -10.59 37.96
CA GLN A 134 -16.07 -11.01 39.14
C GLN A 134 -16.69 -10.47 40.45
N ALA A 135 -17.13 -9.20 40.46
CA ALA A 135 -17.81 -8.61 41.60
C ALA A 135 -19.16 -9.29 41.90
N LEU A 136 -19.93 -9.64 40.86
CA LEU A 136 -21.18 -10.39 41.01
C LEU A 136 -20.93 -11.82 41.53
N ASP A 137 -19.93 -12.52 40.98
CA ASP A 137 -19.57 -13.88 41.43
C ASP A 137 -19.14 -13.89 42.91
N GLN A 138 -18.41 -12.86 43.36
CA GLN A 138 -18.05 -12.73 44.76
C GLN A 138 -19.27 -12.47 45.65
N LEU A 139 -20.21 -11.61 45.23
CA LEU A 139 -21.46 -11.41 45.96
C LEU A 139 -22.31 -12.68 46.03
N LEU A 140 -22.36 -13.48 44.96
CA LEU A 140 -23.10 -14.74 44.99
C LEU A 140 -22.51 -15.71 46.02
N LYS A 141 -21.18 -15.83 46.08
CA LYS A 141 -20.48 -16.63 47.11
C LYS A 141 -20.78 -16.12 48.51
N ASP A 142 -20.71 -14.81 48.72
CA ASP A 142 -20.99 -14.19 50.02
C ASP A 142 -22.46 -14.42 50.44
N LEU A 143 -23.40 -14.44 49.49
CA LEU A 143 -24.82 -14.73 49.74
C LEU A 143 -25.05 -16.19 50.11
N GLU A 144 -24.36 -17.12 49.44
CA GLU A 144 -24.40 -18.54 49.77
C GLU A 144 -23.89 -18.79 51.20
N VAL A 145 -22.76 -18.19 51.57
CA VAL A 145 -22.21 -18.28 52.95
C VAL A 145 -23.17 -17.67 53.98
N ALA A 146 -23.75 -16.49 53.68
CA ALA A 146 -24.70 -15.86 54.59
C ALA A 146 -25.98 -16.69 54.77
N LYS A 147 -26.44 -17.37 53.71
CA LYS A 147 -27.61 -18.27 53.74
C LYS A 147 -27.38 -19.51 54.61
N GLU A 148 -26.16 -20.04 54.66
CA GLU A 148 -25.80 -21.19 55.49
C GLU A 148 -25.77 -20.83 57.00
N GLY A 149 -25.54 -19.56 57.34
CA GLY A 149 -25.67 -19.05 58.70
C GLY A 149 -27.13 -18.92 59.15
N ALA A 150 -27.57 -19.71 60.13
CA ALA A 150 -28.91 -19.57 60.72
C ALA A 150 -28.92 -18.45 61.79
N GLY A 151 -29.59 -17.32 61.54
CA GLY A 151 -29.79 -16.26 62.54
C GLY A 151 -30.35 -14.93 62.01
N PHE A 152 -30.67 -14.00 62.91
CA PHE A 152 -31.12 -12.63 62.55
C PHE A 152 -30.04 -11.83 61.80
N TRP A 153 -28.77 -12.05 62.14
CA TRP A 153 -27.62 -11.39 61.51
C TRP A 153 -27.41 -11.80 60.05
N SER A 154 -27.72 -13.04 59.67
CA SER A 154 -27.64 -13.47 58.27
C SER A 154 -28.73 -12.83 57.41
N ILE A 155 -29.93 -12.61 57.94
CA ILE A 155 -31.01 -11.91 57.22
C ILE A 155 -30.62 -10.46 56.92
N LEU A 156 -30.01 -9.76 57.87
CA LEU A 156 -29.49 -8.39 57.67
C LEU A 156 -28.36 -8.36 56.63
N GLN A 157 -27.42 -9.32 56.71
CA GLN A 157 -26.33 -9.45 55.74
C GLN A 157 -26.83 -9.73 54.32
N ILE A 158 -27.79 -10.66 54.16
CA ILE A 158 -28.42 -10.98 52.87
C ILE A 158 -29.11 -9.74 52.29
N THR A 159 -29.83 -8.96 53.10
CA THR A 159 -30.52 -7.75 52.64
C THR A 159 -29.52 -6.70 52.12
N GLN A 160 -28.42 -6.47 52.85
CA GLN A 160 -27.35 -5.58 52.42
C GLN A 160 -26.67 -6.07 51.13
N LEU A 161 -26.49 -7.38 50.98
CA LEU A 161 -25.90 -7.97 49.79
C LEU A 161 -26.80 -7.82 48.55
N ILE A 162 -28.11 -8.01 48.72
CA ILE A 162 -29.11 -7.79 47.67
C ILE A 162 -29.12 -6.33 47.21
N ASP A 163 -28.96 -5.37 48.13
CA ASP A 163 -28.88 -3.95 47.77
C ASP A 163 -27.58 -3.61 47.03
N ARG A 164 -26.46 -4.24 47.38
CA ARG A 164 -25.20 -4.14 46.62
C ARG A 164 -25.31 -4.74 45.22
N MET A 165 -25.96 -5.89 45.09
CA MET A 165 -26.23 -6.53 43.79
C MET A 165 -27.13 -5.63 42.93
N LYS A 166 -28.19 -5.06 43.51
CA LYS A 166 -29.05 -4.09 42.81
C LYS A 166 -28.25 -2.87 42.37
N LEU A 167 -27.35 -2.34 43.19
CA LEU A 167 -26.49 -1.20 42.84
C LEU A 167 -25.53 -1.52 41.69
N LEU A 168 -24.91 -2.71 41.67
CA LEU A 168 -24.05 -3.15 40.57
C LEU A 168 -24.82 -3.33 39.26
N LEU A 169 -26.06 -3.82 39.32
CA LEU A 169 -26.94 -3.99 38.16
C LEU A 169 -27.60 -2.68 37.70
N ARG A 170 -27.76 -1.69 38.60
CA ARG A 170 -28.28 -0.34 38.29
C ARG A 170 -27.19 0.66 37.90
N GLY A 171 -25.92 0.38 38.19
CA GLY A 171 -24.76 1.20 37.89
C GLY A 171 -24.44 1.23 36.39
N SER A 172 -25.31 1.90 35.65
CA SER A 172 -25.16 2.29 34.25
C SER A 172 -25.44 3.80 34.18
N ASN A 173 -24.37 4.57 34.33
CA ASN A 173 -24.08 5.84 33.66
C ASN A 173 -22.59 6.07 33.78
#